data_AF-A0A950SQ93-F1
#
_entry.id   AF-A0A950SQ93-F1
#
_cell.length_a   1.000
_cell.length_b   1.000
_cell.length_c   1.000
_cell.angle_alpha   90.00
_cell.angle_beta   90.00
_cell.angle_gamma   90.00
#
_symmetry.space_group_name_H-M   'P 1'
#
loop_
_entity.id
_entity.type
_entity.pdbx_description
1 polymer ?
#
loop_
_entity_poly.entity_id
_entity_poly.type
_entity_poly.pdbx_seq_one_letter_code
_entity_poly.pdbx_strand_id
1 'polypeptide(L)'
;MATANGLGEMKIKMLPGVIAWLSNDAEFFPGMPKSWALTFMLNDEDAPTGLPAGSLTWAGLPNIYFWIDRRSGIGCFWAVQLFPFADPTGVGGFLDLQSAVYAALPARATT
;
A
#
# COMPACT_ATOMS: atom_id res chain seq x y z
N MET A 1 -12.13 11.66 9.56
CA MET A 1 -12.57 10.56 10.44
C MET A 1 -12.27 9.19 9.83
N ALA A 2 -12.83 8.81 8.68
CA ALA A 2 -12.59 7.47 8.09
C ALA A 2 -11.14 7.19 7.62
N THR A 3 -10.33 8.23 7.41
CA THR A 3 -8.94 8.17 6.93
C THR A 3 -7.91 8.58 7.98
N ALA A 4 -8.34 8.84 9.22
CA ALA A 4 -7.44 9.22 10.31
C ALA A 4 -6.99 7.97 11.07
N ASN A 5 -5.78 7.99 11.64
CA ASN A 5 -5.30 6.94 12.52
C ASN A 5 -6.26 6.78 13.72
N GLY A 6 -6.87 5.61 13.86
CA GLY A 6 -7.80 5.28 14.93
C GLY A 6 -7.17 4.53 16.11
N LEU A 7 -5.92 4.07 15.97
CA LEU A 7 -5.27 3.18 16.93
C LEU A 7 -4.06 3.81 17.65
N GLY A 8 -3.83 5.12 17.46
CA GLY A 8 -2.76 5.85 18.14
C GLY A 8 -1.37 5.26 17.83
N GLU A 9 -0.65 4.87 18.87
CA GLU A 9 0.72 4.33 18.76
C GLU A 9 0.78 2.87 18.26
N MET A 10 -0.36 2.19 18.09
CA MET A 10 -0.38 0.82 17.56
C MET A 10 -0.16 0.81 16.05
N LYS A 11 1.10 0.65 15.64
CA LYS A 11 1.53 0.56 14.25
C LYS A 11 1.37 -0.84 13.68
N ILE A 12 1.21 -0.89 12.35
CA ILE A 12 1.32 -2.12 11.59
C ILE A 12 2.76 -2.63 11.67
N LYS A 13 2.87 -3.95 11.82
CA LYS A 13 4.14 -4.68 11.81
C LYS A 13 4.10 -5.68 10.67
N MET A 14 5.24 -6.32 10.40
CA MET A 14 5.29 -7.47 9.49
C MET A 14 4.22 -8.50 9.86
N LEU A 15 3.51 -8.97 8.84
CA LEU A 15 2.41 -9.92 8.96
C LEU A 15 2.96 -11.32 8.64
N PRO A 16 3.13 -12.21 9.64
CA PRO A 16 3.70 -13.53 9.41
C PRO A 16 2.71 -14.45 8.70
N GLY A 17 3.20 -15.17 7.68
CA GLY A 17 2.44 -16.22 7.00
C GLY A 17 2.32 -17.48 7.86
N VAL A 18 1.15 -18.13 7.83
CA VAL A 18 0.91 -19.38 8.59
C VAL A 18 0.87 -20.61 7.68
N ILE A 19 0.38 -20.47 6.44
CA ILE A 19 0.26 -21.55 5.47
C ILE A 19 1.22 -21.24 4.32
N ALA A 20 2.37 -21.93 4.30
CA ALA A 20 3.50 -21.58 3.43
C ALA A 20 3.17 -21.53 1.93
N TRP A 21 2.33 -22.43 1.42
CA TRP A 21 1.94 -22.41 0.01
C TRP A 21 0.96 -21.26 -0.33
N LEU A 22 0.29 -20.70 0.68
CA LEU A 22 -0.76 -19.70 0.53
C LEU A 22 -0.24 -18.28 0.75
N SER A 23 0.73 -18.08 1.64
CA SER A 23 1.24 -16.74 1.99
C SER A 23 2.70 -16.78 2.43
N ASN A 24 3.49 -15.88 1.86
CA ASN A 24 4.76 -15.45 2.46
C ASN A 24 4.48 -14.51 3.64
N ASP A 25 5.53 -14.14 4.36
CA ASP A 25 5.49 -12.98 5.26
C ASP A 25 5.28 -11.70 4.44
N ALA A 26 4.44 -10.80 4.93
CA ALA A 26 4.11 -9.57 4.24
C ALA A 26 4.52 -8.35 5.06
N GLU A 27 5.36 -7.52 4.46
CA GLU A 27 5.67 -6.18 4.95
C GLU A 27 5.55 -5.19 3.79
N PHE A 28 4.58 -4.29 3.87
CA PHE A 28 4.43 -3.21 2.90
C PHE A 28 5.44 -2.12 3.24
N PHE A 29 6.21 -1.61 2.26
CA PHE A 29 7.30 -0.64 2.45
C PHE A 29 8.13 -0.91 3.72
N PRO A 30 9.05 -1.89 3.70
CA PRO A 30 9.77 -2.34 4.89
C PRO A 30 10.42 -1.19 5.67
N GLY A 31 10.24 -1.21 7.00
CA GLY A 31 10.79 -0.20 7.92
C GLY A 31 10.06 1.15 7.96
N MET A 32 9.11 1.42 7.06
CA MET A 32 8.33 2.66 7.08
C MET A 32 7.11 2.53 8.01
N PRO A 33 6.84 3.48 8.90
CA PRO A 33 5.70 3.41 9.82
C PRO A 33 4.36 3.48 9.08
N LYS A 34 3.41 2.66 9.53
CA LYS A 34 2.05 2.57 8.99
C LYS A 34 1.05 2.44 10.12
N SER A 35 -0.07 3.12 9.98
CA SER A 35 -1.15 3.13 10.96
C SER A 35 -2.41 2.46 10.42
N TRP A 36 -3.44 2.38 11.26
CA TRP A 36 -4.75 1.89 10.88
C TRP A 36 -5.78 3.01 10.89
N ALA A 37 -6.40 3.26 9.74
CA ALA A 37 -7.63 4.02 9.68
C ALA A 37 -8.83 3.11 9.95
N LEU A 38 -10.03 3.68 10.05
CA LEU A 38 -11.27 2.89 10.21
C LEU A 38 -11.50 1.92 9.05
N THR A 39 -10.94 2.22 7.88
CA THR A 39 -11.16 1.48 6.63
C THR A 39 -9.99 0.56 6.31
N PHE A 40 -8.79 1.12 6.14
CA PHE A 40 -7.61 0.43 5.60
C PHE A 40 -6.33 0.85 6.32
N MET A 41 -5.20 0.27 5.91
CA MET A 41 -3.88 0.74 6.32
C MET A 41 -3.63 2.14 5.80
N LEU A 42 -3.03 2.97 6.65
CA LEU A 42 -2.65 4.35 6.39
C LEU A 42 -1.13 4.44 6.27
N ASN A 43 -0.64 5.02 5.17
CA ASN A 43 0.76 5.39 5.02
C ASN A 43 1.03 6.66 5.83
N ASP A 44 1.94 6.59 6.82
CA ASP A 44 2.26 7.75 7.67
C ASP A 44 3.25 8.70 6.99
N GLU A 45 4.04 8.19 6.04
CA GLU A 45 5.11 8.90 5.34
C GLU A 45 4.96 8.79 3.81
N ASP A 46 5.61 9.71 3.10
CA ASP A 46 5.69 9.66 1.63
C ASP A 46 6.51 8.42 1.23
N ALA A 47 5.93 7.58 0.37
CA ALA A 47 6.57 6.35 -0.09
C ALA A 47 7.61 6.62 -1.20
N PRO A 48 8.62 5.75 -1.36
CA PRO A 48 9.61 5.87 -2.45
C PRO A 48 9.01 5.83 -3.86
N THR A 49 7.81 5.28 -4.00
CA THR A 49 7.03 5.22 -5.25
C THR A 49 6.37 6.55 -5.61
N GLY A 50 6.47 7.57 -4.74
CA GLY A 50 5.78 8.86 -4.89
C GLY A 50 4.38 8.91 -4.29
N LEU A 51 3.88 7.81 -3.72
CA LEU A 51 2.61 7.79 -2.98
C LEU A 51 2.72 8.71 -1.74
N PRO A 52 1.87 9.75 -1.61
CA PRO A 52 2.00 10.70 -0.51
C PRO A 52 1.48 10.13 0.81
N ALA A 53 2.01 10.66 1.91
CA ALA A 53 1.55 10.43 3.27
C ALA A 53 0.04 10.72 3.41
N GLY A 54 -0.63 9.90 4.19
CA GLY A 54 -2.08 9.92 4.39
C GLY A 54 -2.87 9.14 3.33
N SER A 55 -2.19 8.50 2.37
CA SER A 55 -2.84 7.57 1.43
C SER A 55 -3.25 6.28 2.14
N LEU A 56 -4.35 5.69 1.67
CA LEU A 56 -4.86 4.42 2.17
C LEU A 56 -4.44 3.28 1.25
N THR A 57 -4.04 2.15 1.82
CA THR A 57 -3.59 0.98 1.08
C THR A 57 -4.16 -0.29 1.72
N TRP A 58 -4.47 -1.32 0.94
CA TRP A 58 -4.67 -2.66 1.51
C TRP A 58 -4.36 -3.74 0.48
N ALA A 59 -4.52 -4.99 0.90
CA ALA A 59 -4.19 -6.16 0.11
C ALA A 59 -5.23 -7.27 0.23
N GLY A 60 -5.26 -8.13 -0.79
CA GLY A 60 -6.03 -9.36 -0.85
C GLY A 60 -5.12 -10.55 -1.20
N LEU A 61 -5.50 -11.72 -0.70
CA LEU A 61 -4.65 -12.91 -0.68
C LEU A 61 -4.06 -13.34 -2.05
N PRO A 62 -4.78 -13.34 -3.18
CA PRO A 62 -4.21 -13.79 -4.46
C PRO A 62 -3.34 -12.71 -5.13
N ASN A 63 -2.50 -12.01 -4.33
CA ASN A 63 -1.65 -10.89 -4.73
C ASN A 63 -2.44 -9.71 -5.34
N ILE A 64 -3.52 -9.33 -4.65
CA ILE A 64 -4.32 -8.14 -4.96
C ILE A 64 -3.83 -7.00 -4.08
N TYR A 65 -3.61 -5.81 -4.65
CA TYR A 65 -3.18 -4.62 -3.93
C TYR A 65 -3.92 -3.40 -4.45
N PHE A 66 -4.27 -2.47 -3.58
CA PHE A 66 -4.87 -1.20 -4.00
C PHE A 66 -4.39 -0.05 -3.14
N TRP A 67 -4.42 1.15 -3.71
CA TRP A 67 -4.22 2.38 -2.95
C TRP A 67 -5.25 3.45 -3.33
N ILE A 68 -5.48 4.36 -2.39
CA ILE A 68 -6.39 5.50 -2.50
C ILE A 68 -5.65 6.72 -2.00
N ASP A 69 -5.27 7.59 -2.93
CA ASP A 69 -4.67 8.90 -2.68
C ASP A 69 -5.69 10.00 -2.96
N ARG A 70 -6.28 10.51 -1.88
CA ARG A 70 -7.27 11.58 -1.93
C ARG A 70 -6.65 12.95 -2.21
N ARG A 71 -5.35 13.12 -1.99
CA ARG A 71 -4.64 14.41 -2.22
C ARG A 71 -4.41 14.63 -3.70
N SER A 72 -4.10 13.58 -4.44
CA SER A 72 -3.90 13.61 -5.90
C SER A 72 -5.15 13.19 -6.68
N GLY A 73 -6.17 12.65 -6.01
CA GLY A 73 -7.41 12.20 -6.65
C GLY A 73 -7.24 10.89 -7.41
N ILE A 74 -6.30 10.04 -6.97
CA ILE A 74 -5.91 8.80 -7.64
C ILE A 74 -6.34 7.61 -6.79
N GLY A 75 -6.92 6.63 -7.44
CA GLY A 75 -7.09 5.29 -6.90
C GLY A 75 -6.62 4.28 -7.93
N CYS A 76 -6.03 3.19 -7.47
CA CYS A 76 -5.60 2.13 -8.37
C CYS A 76 -5.76 0.76 -7.71
N PHE A 77 -5.92 -0.25 -8.56
CA PHE A 77 -6.17 -1.63 -8.19
C PHE A 77 -5.29 -2.54 -9.05
N TRP A 78 -4.33 -3.19 -8.42
CA TRP A 78 -3.51 -4.26 -9.00
C TRP A 78 -4.11 -5.60 -8.60
N ALA A 79 -4.39 -6.46 -9.58
CA ALA A 79 -4.93 -7.78 -9.31
C ALA A 79 -4.32 -8.82 -10.24
N VAL A 80 -3.77 -9.84 -9.63
CA VAL A 80 -3.37 -11.08 -10.29
C VAL A 80 -4.10 -12.26 -9.64
N GLN A 81 -3.82 -13.47 -10.08
CA GLN A 81 -4.37 -14.69 -9.51
C GLN A 81 -3.23 -15.67 -9.19
N LEU A 82 -2.38 -15.27 -8.24
CA LEU A 82 -1.17 -15.99 -7.89
C LEU A 82 -1.07 -16.25 -6.40
N PHE A 83 -0.48 -17.39 -6.05
CA PHE A 83 -0.03 -17.73 -4.70
C PHE A 83 1.44 -18.20 -4.75
N PRO A 84 2.19 -18.05 -3.65
CA PRO A 84 1.79 -17.51 -2.34
C PRO A 84 1.51 -15.99 -2.36
N PHE A 85 0.70 -15.49 -1.42
CA PHE A 85 0.52 -14.05 -1.18
C PHE A 85 1.86 -13.39 -0.85
N ALA A 86 2.00 -12.10 -1.19
CA ALA A 86 3.27 -11.38 -1.14
C ALA A 86 4.34 -12.09 -1.99
N ASP A 87 3.91 -12.52 -3.19
CA ASP A 87 4.80 -12.99 -4.23
C ASP A 87 5.72 -11.84 -4.68
N PRO A 88 7.05 -12.03 -4.75
CA PRO A 88 7.97 -10.96 -5.12
C PRO A 88 7.67 -10.32 -6.48
N THR A 89 7.20 -11.10 -7.46
CA THR A 89 6.85 -10.59 -8.79
C THR A 89 5.55 -9.79 -8.73
N GLY A 90 4.55 -10.30 -8.01
CA GLY A 90 3.28 -9.60 -7.77
C GLY A 90 3.46 -8.26 -7.04
N VAL A 91 4.27 -8.25 -5.97
CA VAL A 91 4.59 -7.02 -5.22
C VAL A 91 5.44 -6.07 -6.06
N GLY A 92 6.44 -6.57 -6.78
CA GLY A 92 7.28 -5.75 -7.66
C GLY A 92 6.45 -5.03 -8.73
N GLY A 93 5.59 -5.76 -9.45
CA GLY A 93 4.72 -5.17 -10.47
C GLY A 93 3.75 -4.13 -9.92
N PHE A 94 3.23 -4.34 -8.70
CA PHE A 94 2.43 -3.34 -7.99
C PHE A 94 3.21 -2.06 -7.71
N LEU A 95 4.44 -2.16 -7.19
CA LEU A 95 5.30 -1.01 -6.88
C LEU A 95 5.74 -0.27 -8.14
N ASP A 96 6.03 -1.00 -9.22
CA ASP A 96 6.38 -0.44 -10.53
C ASP A 96 5.20 0.34 -11.12
N LEU A 97 3.99 -0.23 -11.08
CA LEU A 97 2.77 0.46 -11.50
C LEU A 97 2.55 1.73 -10.69
N GLN A 98 2.66 1.65 -9.36
CA GLN A 98 2.47 2.81 -8.49
C GLN A 98 3.49 3.90 -8.82
N SER A 99 4.77 3.55 -8.96
CA SER A 99 5.84 4.49 -9.32
C SER A 99 5.59 5.14 -10.68
N ALA A 100 5.18 4.35 -11.68
CA ALA A 100 4.86 4.85 -13.00
C ALA A 100 3.67 5.83 -13.00
N VAL A 101 2.62 5.53 -12.21
CA VAL A 101 1.47 6.43 -12.06
C VAL A 101 1.92 7.78 -11.51
N TYR A 102 2.71 7.81 -10.43
CA TYR A 102 3.15 9.08 -9.84
C TYR A 102 4.18 9.83 -10.67
N ALA A 103 5.07 9.12 -11.38
CA ALA A 103 6.02 9.74 -12.31
C ALA A 103 5.32 10.39 -13.52
N ALA A 104 4.16 9.87 -13.92
CA ALA A 104 3.38 10.41 -15.04
C ALA A 104 2.51 11.63 -14.66
N LEU A 105 2.40 11.97 -13.38
CA LEU A 105 1.60 13.12 -12.98
C LEU A 105 2.30 14.42 -13.37
N PRO A 106 1.55 15.41 -13.89
CA PRO A 106 2.12 16.73 -14.12
C PRO A 106 2.57 17.31 -12.78
N ALA A 107 3.70 18.02 -12.79
CA ALA A 107 4.15 18.78 -11.63
C ALA A 107 3.01 19.69 -11.18
N ARG A 108 2.52 19.48 -9.95
CA ARG A 108 1.36 20.20 -9.43
C ARG A 108 1.67 21.69 -9.45
N ALA A 109 0.88 22.48 -10.17
CA ALA A 109 0.96 23.93 -10.07
C ALA A 109 0.67 24.31 -8.61
N THR A 110 1.62 24.94 -7.94
CA THR A 110 1.43 25.56 -6.64
C THR A 110 0.43 26.70 -6.80
N THR A 111 -0.82 26.45 -6.42
CA THR A 111 -1.86 27.47 -6.20
C THR A 111 -2.20 27.53 -4.73
#